data_AF-A0A2V7WUR4-F1
#
_entry.id   AF-A0A2V7WUR4-F1
#
_cell.length_a   1.000
_cell.length_b   1.000
_cell.length_c   1.000
_cell.angle_alpha   90.00
_cell.angle_beta   90.00
_cell.angle_gamma   90.00
#
_symmetry.space_group_name_H-M   'P 1'
#
loop_
_entity.id
_entity.type
_entity.pdbx_description
1 polymer ?
#
loop_
_entity_poly.entity_id
_entity_poly.type
_entity_poly.pdbx_seq_one_letter_code
_entity_poly.pdbx_strand_id
1 'polypeptide(L)'
;MNGFKLGTVGDAGPGICEGPGLQQVDLSLYKNVKISKSVKAQLRFEVFNILNHVNFLSNQLNINYNPSSITYDTGDPATATRITNATVPNTFGQSTATRDARQAQFGIKLIF
;
A
#
# COMPACT_ATOMS: atom_id res chain seq x y z
N MET A 1 0.68 -23.54 6.08
CA MET A 1 0.69 -23.99 7.49
C MET A 1 0.51 -25.50 7.62
N ASN A 2 -0.30 -26.15 6.80
CA ASN A 2 -0.36 -27.61 6.76
C ASN A 2 1.04 -28.17 6.44
N GLY A 3 1.53 -29.08 7.27
CA GLY A 3 2.86 -29.65 7.19
C GLY A 3 3.97 -28.83 7.87
N PHE A 4 3.66 -27.68 8.48
CA PHE A 4 4.65 -26.89 9.20
C PHE A 4 5.16 -27.64 10.43
N LYS A 5 6.48 -27.81 10.53
CA LYS A 5 7.14 -28.47 11.65
C LYS A 5 7.30 -27.49 12.81
N LEU A 6 6.89 -27.91 14.00
CA LEU A 6 7.03 -27.10 15.21
C LEU A 6 8.49 -27.02 15.65
N GLY A 7 8.88 -25.88 16.22
CA GLY A 7 10.26 -25.64 16.67
C GLY A 7 11.27 -25.38 15.56
N THR A 8 10.84 -25.19 14.31
CA THR A 8 11.71 -24.81 13.19
C THR A 8 11.38 -23.41 12.67
N VAL A 9 12.38 -22.74 12.12
CA VAL A 9 12.20 -21.47 11.40
C VAL A 9 11.62 -21.77 10.01
N GLY A 10 10.79 -20.86 9.48
CA GLY A 10 10.30 -20.95 8.10
C GLY A 10 11.43 -20.78 7.06
N ASP A 11 11.14 -21.17 5.83
CA ASP A 11 12.05 -21.14 4.67
C ASP A 11 11.88 -19.89 3.77
N ALA A 12 11.06 -18.93 4.21
CA ALA A 12 10.79 -17.69 3.50
C ALA A 12 12.07 -16.84 3.37
N GLY A 13 12.41 -16.49 2.12
CA GLY A 13 13.54 -15.61 1.82
C GLY A 13 13.25 -14.13 2.13
N PRO A 14 14.30 -13.29 2.28
CA PRO A 14 14.14 -11.84 2.41
C PRO A 14 13.47 -11.27 1.16
N GLY A 15 12.54 -10.33 1.36
CA GLY A 15 11.84 -9.66 0.25
C GLY A 15 10.69 -10.44 -0.38
N ILE A 16 10.32 -11.62 0.14
CA ILE A 16 9.20 -12.42 -0.41
C ILE A 16 7.82 -11.75 -0.28
N CYS A 17 7.66 -10.83 0.69
CA CYS A 17 6.43 -10.08 0.90
C CYS A 17 6.56 -8.70 0.25
N GLU A 18 5.90 -8.51 -0.89
CA GLU A 18 5.83 -7.23 -1.57
C GLU A 18 4.58 -6.45 -1.15
N GLY A 19 4.71 -5.13 -1.04
CA GLY A 19 3.59 -4.24 -0.79
C GLY A 19 2.75 -4.00 -2.05
N PRO A 20 1.56 -3.39 -1.91
CA PRO A 20 0.76 -2.96 -3.05
C PRO A 20 1.53 -1.98 -3.93
N GLY A 21 1.32 -2.09 -5.24
CA GLY A 21 1.90 -1.18 -6.23
C GLY A 21 1.34 0.24 -6.13
N LEU A 22 2.12 1.20 -6.62
CA LEU A 22 1.73 2.61 -6.74
C LEU A 22 1.64 2.99 -8.23
N GLN A 23 0.48 3.47 -8.65
CA GLN A 23 0.22 3.96 -9.99
C GLN A 23 -0.51 5.30 -9.91
N GLN A 24 0.14 6.35 -10.39
CA GLN A 24 -0.40 7.70 -10.38
C GLN A 24 -0.01 8.43 -11.66
N VAL A 25 -0.97 9.17 -12.21
CA VAL A 25 -0.75 10.09 -13.32
C VAL A 25 -1.07 11.49 -12.83
N ASP A 26 -0.12 12.40 -13.01
CA ASP A 26 -0.22 13.79 -12.56
C ASP A 26 -0.25 14.74 -13.76
N LEU A 27 -1.01 15.83 -13.65
CA LEU A 27 -1.15 16.85 -14.68
C LEU A 27 -0.77 18.21 -14.13
N SER A 28 0.10 18.93 -14.85
CA SER A 28 0.43 20.33 -14.58
C SER A 28 0.22 21.19 -15.82
N LEU A 29 -0.58 22.24 -15.69
CA LEU A 29 -0.84 23.23 -16.73
C LEU A 29 -0.40 24.62 -16.26
N TYR A 30 0.39 25.29 -17.09
CA TYR A 30 0.90 26.63 -16.81
C TYR A 30 0.57 27.59 -17.95
N LYS A 31 0.04 28.77 -17.62
CA LYS A 31 -0.23 29.83 -18.59
C LYS A 31 0.35 31.15 -18.13
N ASN A 32 1.21 31.74 -18.96
CA ASN A 32 1.67 33.11 -18.77
C ASN A 32 0.70 34.08 -19.45
N VAL A 33 0.19 35.03 -18.68
CA VAL A 33 -0.67 36.12 -19.13
C VAL A 33 0.11 37.42 -18.94
N LYS A 34 0.28 38.20 -20.02
CA LYS A 34 0.87 39.54 -19.93
C LYS A 34 -0.17 40.48 -19.28
N ILE A 35 0.17 41.07 -18.14
CA ILE A 35 -0.68 42.08 -17.48
C ILE A 35 -0.30 43.47 -18.00
N SER A 36 1.00 43.75 -18.08
CA SER A 36 1.55 45.02 -18.58
C SER A 36 2.85 44.82 -19.37
N LYS A 37 3.52 45.91 -19.75
CA LYS A 37 4.80 45.87 -20.47
C LYS A 37 5.92 45.17 -19.68
N SER A 38 5.92 45.33 -18.36
CA SER A 38 6.95 44.75 -17.47
C SER A 38 6.40 43.65 -16.55
N VAL A 39 5.08 43.51 -16.41
CA VAL A 39 4.47 42.56 -15.46
C VAL A 39 3.74 41.43 -16.18
N LYS A 40 4.01 40.19 -15.77
CA LYS A 40 3.29 38.97 -16.22
C LYS A 40 2.73 38.23 -15.00
N ALA A 41 1.54 37.64 -15.15
CA ALA A 41 1.05 36.62 -14.22
C ALA A 41 1.24 35.23 -14.85
N GLN A 42 1.69 34.28 -14.05
CA GLN A 42 1.65 32.87 -14.38
C GLN A 42 0.53 32.21 -13.59
N LEU A 43 -0.46 31.71 -14.30
CA LEU A 43 -1.50 30.83 -13.76
C LEU A 43 -0.97 29.41 -13.76
N ARG A 44 -1.11 28.71 -12.63
CA ARG A 44 -0.71 27.33 -12.43
C ARG A 44 -1.92 26.51 -12.01
N PHE A 45 -2.13 25.38 -12.67
CA PHE A 45 -3.15 24.40 -12.30
C PHE A 45 -2.48 23.02 -12.26
N GLU A 46 -2.58 22.35 -11.12
CA GLU A 46 -1.91 21.07 -10.89
C GLU A 46 -2.94 20.09 -10.32
N VAL A 47 -3.01 18.90 -10.89
CA VAL A 47 -3.90 17.81 -10.45
C VAL A 47 -3.06 16.57 -10.22
N PHE A 48 -3.06 16.09 -8.99
CA PHE A 48 -2.43 14.84 -8.59
C PHE A 48 -3.45 13.70 -8.69
N ASN A 49 -3.02 12.55 -9.19
CA ASN A 49 -3.88 11.40 -9.41
C ASN A 49 -5.10 11.73 -10.31
N ILE A 50 -4.82 12.26 -11.52
CA ILE A 50 -5.86 12.67 -12.48
C ILE A 50 -6.77 11.53 -12.93
N LEU A 51 -6.33 10.28 -12.81
CA LEU A 51 -7.16 9.11 -13.09
C LEU A 51 -7.98 8.65 -11.87
N ASN A 52 -7.75 9.23 -10.69
CA ASN A 52 -8.33 8.82 -9.42
C ASN A 52 -8.15 7.30 -9.15
N HIS A 53 -6.97 6.77 -9.46
CA HIS A 53 -6.62 5.40 -9.16
C HIS A 53 -6.41 5.25 -7.65
N VAL A 54 -6.99 4.20 -7.06
CA VAL A 54 -6.84 3.92 -5.62
C VAL A 54 -5.45 3.34 -5.38
N ASN A 55 -4.63 4.07 -4.63
CA ASN A 55 -3.29 3.63 -4.26
C ASN A 55 -3.30 3.19 -2.79
N PHE A 56 -2.98 1.93 -2.53
CA PHE A 56 -2.93 1.39 -1.17
C PHE A 56 -1.61 1.73 -0.48
N LEU A 57 -1.64 1.88 0.85
CA LEU A 57 -0.45 2.19 1.64
C LEU A 57 0.32 0.91 1.96
N SER A 58 1.59 0.84 1.52
CA SER A 58 2.49 -0.28 1.79
C SER A 58 3.02 -0.31 3.23
N ASN A 59 2.94 0.80 3.95
CA ASN A 59 3.28 0.90 5.37
C ASN A 59 2.09 0.65 6.30
N GLN A 60 0.91 0.31 5.75
CA GLN A 60 -0.31 0.02 6.51
C GLN A 60 -0.86 -1.34 6.07
N LEU A 61 -0.06 -2.39 6.29
CA LEU A 61 -0.44 -3.77 6.01
C LEU A 61 -0.88 -4.46 7.31
N ASN A 62 -1.91 -5.30 7.21
CA ASN A 62 -2.28 -6.18 8.30
C ASN A 62 -1.24 -7.30 8.44
N ILE A 63 -0.37 -7.16 9.43
CA ILE A 63 0.67 -8.14 9.78
C ILE A 63 0.19 -9.17 10.80
N ASN A 64 -1.06 -9.09 11.26
CA ASN A 64 -1.61 -10.06 12.20
C ASN A 64 -1.85 -11.39 11.49
N TYR A 65 -1.07 -12.39 11.88
CA TYR A 65 -1.21 -13.75 11.41
C TYR A 65 -1.67 -14.63 12.58
N ASN A 66 -3.00 -14.70 12.77
CA ASN A 66 -3.62 -15.50 13.83
C ASN A 66 -4.47 -16.64 13.22
N PRO A 67 -3.87 -17.81 12.94
CA PRO A 67 -4.56 -18.98 12.43
C PRO A 67 -5.45 -19.64 13.50
N SER A 68 -6.61 -20.15 13.08
CA SER A 68 -7.60 -20.80 13.95
C SER A 68 -7.81 -22.27 13.58
N SER A 69 -8.53 -23.02 14.43
CA SER A 69 -8.85 -24.44 14.21
C SER A 69 -7.61 -25.30 13.92
N ILE A 70 -6.55 -25.12 14.73
CA ILE A 70 -5.28 -25.84 14.59
C ILE A 70 -5.51 -27.33 14.88
N THR A 71 -5.08 -28.20 13.97
CA THR A 71 -4.99 -29.65 14.17
C THR A 71 -3.53 -30.07 14.15
N TYR A 72 -3.14 -30.88 15.12
CA TYR A 72 -1.77 -31.41 15.26
C TYR A 72 -1.67 -32.83 14.73
N ASP A 73 -0.45 -33.28 14.41
CA ASP A 73 -0.16 -34.64 13.97
C ASP A 73 -0.44 -35.71 15.02
N THR A 74 -0.17 -35.41 16.30
CA THR A 74 -0.41 -36.33 17.43
C THR A 74 -1.78 -36.13 18.10
N GLY A 75 -2.55 -35.12 17.69
CA GLY A 75 -3.81 -34.74 18.33
C GLY A 75 -3.66 -33.99 19.68
N ASP A 76 -2.43 -33.88 20.20
CA ASP A 76 -2.12 -33.19 21.47
C ASP A 76 -1.02 -32.13 21.25
N PRO A 77 -1.26 -30.84 21.55
CA PRO A 77 -0.25 -29.79 21.40
C PRO A 77 1.04 -30.02 22.19
N ALA A 78 1.00 -30.78 23.29
CA ALA A 78 2.19 -31.03 24.13
C ALA A 78 3.18 -32.02 23.49
N THR A 79 2.69 -32.88 22.60
CA THR A 79 3.50 -33.94 21.95
C THR A 79 3.64 -33.73 20.43
N ALA A 80 2.96 -32.74 19.88
CA ALA A 80 2.92 -32.46 18.46
C ALA A 80 4.30 -32.13 17.88
N THR A 81 4.57 -32.63 16.67
CA THR A 81 5.76 -32.25 15.92
C THR A 81 5.43 -31.38 14.72
N ARG A 82 4.16 -31.36 14.28
CA ARG A 82 3.72 -30.63 13.08
C ARG A 82 2.25 -30.24 13.15
N ILE A 83 1.89 -29.17 12.44
CA ILE A 83 0.49 -28.78 12.20
C ILE A 83 0.01 -29.51 10.94
N THR A 84 -1.07 -30.27 11.05
CA THR A 84 -1.67 -31.01 9.91
C THR A 84 -2.74 -30.20 9.21
N ASN A 85 -3.54 -29.42 9.96
CA ASN A 85 -4.54 -28.50 9.43
C ASN A 85 -4.59 -27.19 10.23
N ALA A 86 -4.90 -26.09 9.55
CA ALA A 86 -5.23 -24.81 10.17
C ALA A 86 -6.09 -23.97 9.23
N THR A 87 -6.98 -23.15 9.80
CA THR A 87 -7.65 -22.09 9.06
C THR A 87 -6.77 -20.84 9.10
N VAL A 88 -6.22 -20.47 7.95
CA VAL A 88 -5.35 -19.29 7.82
C VAL A 88 -6.21 -18.04 7.64
N PRO A 89 -5.93 -16.93 8.34
CA PRO A 89 -6.66 -15.68 8.12
C PRO A 89 -6.46 -15.18 6.69
N ASN A 90 -7.54 -14.74 6.05
CA ASN A 90 -7.49 -14.18 4.70
C ASN A 90 -7.07 -12.70 4.65
N THR A 91 -6.88 -12.07 5.82
CA THR A 91 -6.56 -10.65 5.94
C THR A 91 -5.06 -10.35 6.04
N PHE A 92 -4.21 -11.37 6.24
CA PHE A 92 -2.77 -11.16 6.33
C PHE A 92 -2.22 -10.57 5.02
N GLY A 93 -1.36 -9.56 5.14
CA GLY A 93 -0.75 -8.89 3.98
C GLY A 93 -1.67 -7.93 3.23
N GLN A 94 -2.95 -7.79 3.65
CA GLN A 94 -3.86 -6.82 3.04
C GLN A 94 -3.59 -5.41 3.58
N SER A 95 -3.66 -4.41 2.70
CA SER A 95 -3.57 -3.01 3.12
C SER A 95 -4.86 -2.56 3.81
N THR A 96 -4.71 -1.80 4.89
CA THR A 96 -5.83 -1.28 5.70
C THR A 96 -6.11 0.20 5.43
N ALA A 97 -5.32 0.85 4.57
CA ALA A 97 -5.46 2.27 4.28
C ALA A 97 -5.05 2.58 2.83
N THR A 98 -5.60 3.67 2.31
CA THR A 98 -5.26 4.19 0.99
C THR A 98 -4.56 5.52 1.11
N ARG A 99 -3.79 5.89 0.09
CA ARG A 99 -3.33 7.26 -0.11
C ARG A 99 -4.53 8.17 -0.39
N ASP A 100 -4.28 9.47 -0.34
CA ASP A 100 -5.28 10.47 -0.69
C ASP A 100 -5.83 10.24 -2.11
N ALA A 101 -7.10 10.57 -2.27
CA ALA A 101 -7.76 10.61 -3.57
C ALA A 101 -7.18 11.73 -4.44
N ARG A 102 -7.76 11.93 -5.62
CA ARG A 102 -7.38 13.05 -6.51
C ARG A 102 -7.35 14.39 -5.77
N GLN A 103 -6.23 15.11 -5.89
CA GLN A 103 -6.07 16.45 -5.35
C GLN A 103 -5.84 17.42 -6.50
N ALA A 104 -6.39 18.62 -6.39
CA ALA A 104 -6.18 19.69 -7.35
C ALA A 104 -5.79 20.97 -6.60
N GLN A 105 -4.84 21.72 -7.16
CA GLN A 105 -4.42 23.01 -6.65
C GLN A 105 -4.27 24.02 -7.78
N PHE A 106 -4.47 25.29 -7.43
CA PHE A 106 -4.23 26.41 -8.32
C PHE A 106 -3.28 27.40 -7.66
N GLY A 107 -2.48 28.08 -8.48
CA GLY A 107 -1.50 29.06 -8.02
C GLY A 107 -1.36 30.22 -8.99
N ILE A 108 -0.97 31.37 -8.46
CA ILE A 108 -0.66 32.56 -9.24
C ILE A 108 0.74 33.02 -8.85
N LYS A 109 1.60 33.25 -9.84
CA LYS A 109 2.92 33.87 -9.64
C LYS A 109 3.01 35.17 -10.44
N LEU A 110 3.28 36.27 -9.76
CA LEU A 110 3.62 37.54 -10.41
C LEU A 110 5.10 37.55 -10.79
N ILE A 111 5.39 38.06 -11.98
CA ILE A 111 6.74 38.18 -12.56
C ILE A 111 6.89 39.63 -13.00
N PHE A 112 7.92 40.31 -12.49
CA PHE A 112 8.24 41.71 -12.75
C PHE A 112 9.73 41.86 -13.09
#